data_AF-A0A1V0Q0X1-F1
#
_entry.id   AF-A0A1V0Q0X1-F1
#
_cell.length_a   1.000
_cell.length_b   1.000
_cell.length_c   1.000
_cell.angle_alpha   90.00
_cell.angle_beta   90.00
_cell.angle_gamma   90.00
#
_symmetry.space_group_name_H-M   'P 1'
#
loop_
_entity.id
_entity.type
_entity.pdbx_description
1 polymer ?
#
loop_
_entity_poly.entity_id
_entity_poly.type
_entity_poly.pdbx_seq_one_letter_code
_entity_poly.pdbx_strand_id
1 'polypeptide(L)'
;MKLSDFDFDLPEELIATRPARPRPAARLLVADGGLTRDAHVRDLPAFLRPGDRLVLNDTKVIPARLTGTRRRETPQGPVEARVEITLMEPAPDGRWRAMAKPLRKLKAGERIDFAPDFSAEVTDRGAEDVTLAFNCTGDAFDAALARVGAMPLPPYIAARRPADHQDLDDYQSVWAARAGPWPPRPHRCISMRRCWQSCPRRAWA
;
A
#
# COMPACT_ATOMS: atom_id res chain seq x y z
N MET A 1 11.01 -24.38 16.54
CA MET A 1 9.78 -23.59 16.74
C MET A 1 8.83 -23.95 15.62
N LYS A 2 7.63 -24.46 15.94
CA LYS A 2 6.64 -24.87 14.95
C LYS A 2 5.67 -23.71 14.71
N LEU A 3 5.12 -23.59 13.50
CA LEU A 3 4.13 -22.54 13.19
C LEU A 3 2.91 -22.61 14.12
N SER A 4 2.53 -23.83 14.52
CA SER A 4 1.45 -24.11 15.47
C SER A 4 1.64 -23.46 16.84
N ASP A 5 2.88 -23.14 17.23
CA ASP A 5 3.16 -22.52 18.53
C ASP A 5 2.66 -21.06 18.59
N PHE A 6 2.21 -20.50 17.45
CA PHE A 6 1.65 -19.16 17.30
C PHE A 6 0.19 -19.15 16.87
N ASP A 7 -0.46 -20.32 16.86
CA ASP A 7 -1.86 -20.44 16.49
C ASP A 7 -2.76 -20.02 17.66
N PHE A 8 -3.85 -19.31 17.36
CA PHE A 8 -4.82 -18.86 18.34
C PHE A 8 -6.21 -18.74 17.70
N ASP A 9 -7.24 -18.91 18.52
CA ASP A 9 -8.62 -18.74 18.07
C ASP A 9 -8.91 -17.26 17.80
N LEU A 10 -9.16 -16.92 16.54
CA LEU A 10 -9.49 -15.56 16.10
C LEU A 10 -10.85 -15.59 15.38
N PRO A 11 -11.94 -15.30 16.11
CA PRO A 11 -13.26 -15.17 15.51
C PRO A 11 -13.26 -14.15 14.38
N GLU A 12 -13.84 -14.51 13.23
CA GLU A 12 -13.77 -13.71 12.00
C GLU A 12 -14.40 -12.32 12.18
N GLU A 13 -15.41 -12.19 13.03
CA GLU A 13 -16.12 -10.95 13.35
C GLU A 13 -15.25 -9.94 14.10
N LEU A 14 -14.14 -10.37 14.71
CA LEU A 14 -13.20 -9.48 15.40
C LEU A 14 -12.14 -8.90 14.45
N ILE A 15 -12.11 -9.32 13.18
CA ILE A 15 -11.20 -8.77 12.16
C ILE A 15 -11.81 -7.52 11.55
N ALA A 16 -11.33 -6.36 12.00
CA ALA A 16 -11.75 -5.07 11.48
C ALA A 16 -11.34 -4.88 9.99
N THR A 17 -12.32 -4.55 9.14
CA THR A 17 -12.10 -4.23 7.72
C THR A 17 -12.02 -2.72 7.44
N ARG A 18 -12.25 -1.91 8.47
CA ARG A 18 -12.16 -0.44 8.48
C ARG A 18 -11.61 0.07 9.81
N PRO A 19 -10.95 1.24 9.82
CA PRO A 19 -10.46 1.84 11.05
C PRO A 19 -11.61 2.38 11.92
N ALA A 20 -11.37 2.49 13.23
CA ALA A 20 -12.29 3.16 14.15
C ALA A 20 -12.43 4.65 13.82
N ARG A 21 -13.63 5.21 14.04
CA ARG A 21 -13.92 6.64 13.90
C ARG A 21 -14.54 7.18 15.20
N PRO A 22 -13.95 8.22 15.81
CA PRO A 22 -12.68 8.87 15.47
C PRO A 22 -11.46 7.96 15.72
N ARG A 23 -10.37 8.11 14.96
CA ARG A 23 -9.19 7.22 15.04
C ARG A 23 -8.59 7.04 16.45
N PRO A 24 -8.47 8.10 17.28
CA PRO A 24 -7.96 7.95 18.65
C PRO A 24 -8.88 7.18 19.61
N ALA A 25 -10.08 6.80 19.18
CA ALA A 25 -10.98 5.91 19.93
C ALA A 25 -10.72 4.41 19.69
N ALA A 26 -9.76 4.04 18.83
CA ALA A 26 -9.32 2.65 18.75
C ALA A 26 -8.75 2.18 20.11
N ARG A 27 -9.03 0.92 20.46
CA ARG A 27 -8.48 0.27 21.65
C ARG A 27 -6.97 0.09 21.51
N LEU A 28 -6.25 0.25 22.61
CA LEU A 28 -4.82 0.05 22.76
C LEU A 28 -4.60 -0.95 23.90
N LEU A 29 -4.09 -2.14 23.58
CA LEU A 29 -3.63 -3.08 24.59
C LEU A 29 -2.22 -2.71 25.01
N VAL A 30 -2.02 -2.37 26.28
CA VAL A 30 -0.69 -2.11 26.82
C VAL A 30 -0.24 -3.34 27.58
N ALA A 31 0.81 -3.99 27.07
CA ALA A 31 1.48 -5.11 27.71
C ALA A 31 2.75 -4.61 28.41
N ASP A 32 2.84 -4.83 29.72
CA ASP A 32 3.98 -4.47 30.57
C ASP A 32 4.46 -5.72 31.31
N GLY A 33 5.39 -6.45 30.69
CA GLY A 33 5.82 -7.77 31.16
C GLY A 33 4.66 -8.76 31.20
N GLY A 34 4.28 -9.22 32.40
CA GLY A 34 3.16 -10.13 32.62
C GLY A 34 1.81 -9.44 32.85
N LEU A 35 1.76 -8.11 32.91
CA LEU A 35 0.54 -7.35 33.12
C LEU A 35 0.01 -6.82 31.80
N THR A 36 -1.31 -6.86 31.62
CA THR A 36 -2.00 -6.25 30.49
C THR A 36 -3.04 -5.26 30.99
N ARG A 37 -3.23 -4.18 30.25
CA ARG A 37 -4.29 -3.19 30.49
C ARG A 37 -4.89 -2.72 29.18
N ASP A 38 -6.21 -2.51 29.21
CA ASP A 38 -6.92 -1.83 28.14
C ASP A 38 -6.79 -0.32 28.28
N ALA A 39 -6.47 0.35 27.18
CA ALA A 39 -6.47 1.79 27.02
C ALA A 39 -7.04 2.15 25.64
N HIS A 40 -6.98 3.43 25.27
CA HIS A 40 -7.26 3.89 23.92
C HIS A 40 -6.01 4.50 23.29
N VAL A 41 -5.99 4.58 21.96
CA VAL A 41 -4.87 5.20 21.23
C VAL A 41 -4.64 6.66 21.66
N ARG A 42 -5.70 7.39 22.04
CA ARG A 42 -5.58 8.75 22.61
C ARG A 42 -4.75 8.80 23.91
N ASP A 43 -4.65 7.70 24.64
CA ASP A 43 -3.93 7.61 25.91
C ASP A 43 -2.43 7.33 25.71
N LEU A 44 -1.99 7.05 24.47
CA LEU A 44 -0.60 6.74 24.14
C LEU A 44 0.42 7.72 24.74
N PRO A 45 0.20 9.05 24.76
CA PRO A 45 1.15 9.99 25.36
C PRO A 45 1.43 9.73 26.85
N ALA A 46 0.48 9.16 27.60
CA ALA A 46 0.65 8.85 29.01
C ALA A 46 1.64 7.69 29.27
N PHE A 47 1.99 6.93 28.22
CA PHE A 47 2.90 5.79 28.30
C PHE A 47 4.32 6.10 27.80
N LEU A 48 4.54 7.29 27.26
CA LEU A 48 5.84 7.72 26.76
C LEU A 48 6.62 8.49 27.85
N ARG A 49 7.92 8.25 27.92
CA ARG A 49 8.83 8.94 28.84
C ARG A 49 9.67 9.98 28.12
N PRO A 50 10.14 11.03 28.82
CA PRO A 50 11.14 11.93 28.27
C PRO A 50 12.36 11.16 27.76
N GLY A 51 12.74 11.40 26.51
CA GLY A 51 13.84 10.70 25.83
C GLY A 51 13.42 9.60 24.86
N ASP A 52 12.16 9.14 24.92
CA ASP A 52 11.63 8.16 23.98
C ASP A 52 11.57 8.70 22.54
N ARG A 53 11.67 7.79 21.56
CA ARG A 53 11.58 8.10 20.14
C ARG A 53 10.44 7.34 19.50
N LEU A 54 9.49 8.09 18.93
CA LEU A 54 8.43 7.52 18.12
C LEU A 54 8.86 7.53 16.65
N VAL A 55 9.01 6.34 16.07
CA VAL A 55 9.29 6.18 14.63
C VAL A 55 7.97 6.01 13.91
N LEU A 56 7.68 6.93 13.00
CA LEU A 56 6.40 7.02 12.32
C LEU A 56 6.58 6.74 10.84
N ASN A 57 5.58 6.08 10.25
CA ASN A 57 5.51 5.91 8.82
C ASN A 57 4.81 7.11 8.17
N ASP A 58 5.56 7.85 7.34
CA ASP A 58 5.11 9.05 6.63
C ASP A 58 4.72 8.77 5.16
N THR A 59 4.62 7.51 4.76
CA THR A 59 4.21 7.15 3.40
C THR A 59 2.71 7.39 3.19
N LYS A 60 2.41 8.15 2.15
CA LYS A 60 1.10 8.34 1.56
C LYS A 60 0.89 7.31 0.47
N VAL A 61 -0.01 6.36 0.71
CA VAL A 61 -0.24 5.25 -0.21
C VAL A 61 -0.92 5.75 -1.47
N ILE A 62 -0.31 5.50 -2.63
CA ILE A 62 -0.89 5.82 -3.94
C ILE A 62 -1.77 4.65 -4.44
N PRO A 63 -2.76 4.91 -5.32
CA PRO A 63 -3.61 3.86 -5.90
C PRO A 63 -2.85 3.01 -6.92
N ALA A 64 -1.93 2.19 -6.41
CA ALA A 64 -0.93 1.46 -7.18
C ALA A 64 -1.45 0.18 -7.87
N ARG A 65 -2.71 -0.22 -7.64
CA ARG A 65 -3.30 -1.41 -8.25
C ARG A 65 -4.04 -1.03 -9.53
N LEU A 66 -3.60 -1.56 -10.65
CA LEU A 66 -4.13 -1.32 -11.99
C LEU A 66 -4.73 -2.62 -12.54
N THR A 67 -5.88 -2.51 -13.17
CA THR A 67 -6.49 -3.61 -13.94
C THR A 67 -6.41 -3.24 -15.40
N GLY A 68 -5.72 -4.06 -16.20
CA GLY A 68 -5.50 -3.83 -17.62
C GLY A 68 -5.90 -5.01 -18.47
N THR A 69 -5.93 -4.77 -19.78
CA THR A 69 -6.13 -5.79 -20.80
C THR A 69 -4.91 -5.80 -21.70
N ARG A 70 -4.40 -7.00 -21.99
CA ARG A 70 -3.40 -7.19 -23.03
C ARG A 70 -4.04 -7.84 -24.24
N ARG A 71 -3.52 -7.50 -25.42
CA ARG A 71 -3.95 -8.05 -26.71
C ARG A 71 -2.77 -8.76 -27.36
N ARG A 72 -3.01 -9.98 -27.84
CA ARG A 72 -2.01 -10.74 -28.59
C ARG A 72 -2.62 -11.30 -29.85
N GLU A 73 -1.94 -11.10 -30.97
CA GLU A 73 -2.26 -11.80 -32.20
C GLU A 73 -1.77 -13.25 -32.09
N THR A 74 -2.68 -14.18 -32.32
CA THR A 74 -2.38 -15.61 -32.41
C THR A 74 -2.81 -16.12 -33.78
N PRO A 75 -2.30 -17.29 -34.23
CA PRO A 75 -2.76 -17.90 -35.48
C PRO A 75 -4.28 -18.18 -35.53
N GLN A 76 -4.96 -18.17 -34.37
CA GLN A 76 -6.40 -18.37 -34.24
C GLN A 76 -7.18 -17.05 -34.11
N GLY A 77 -6.51 -15.90 -34.23
CA GLY A 77 -7.08 -14.56 -34.10
C GLY A 77 -6.55 -13.77 -32.89
N PRO A 78 -7.03 -12.52 -32.70
CA PRO A 78 -6.66 -11.69 -31.56
C PRO A 78 -7.25 -12.27 -30.27
N VAL A 79 -6.39 -12.44 -29.26
CA VAL A 79 -6.77 -12.90 -27.92
C VAL A 79 -6.58 -11.77 -26.94
N GLU A 80 -7.63 -11.47 -26.19
CA GLU A 80 -7.59 -10.52 -25.07
C GLU A 80 -7.51 -11.26 -23.74
N ALA A 81 -6.69 -10.76 -22.82
CA ALA A 81 -6.60 -11.30 -21.47
C ALA A 81 -6.48 -10.19 -20.43
N ARG A 82 -7.19 -10.36 -19.32
CA ARG A 82 -7.08 -9.47 -18.15
C ARG A 82 -5.78 -9.72 -17.40
N VAL A 83 -5.18 -8.64 -16.92
CA VAL A 83 -3.97 -8.63 -16.11
C VAL A 83 -4.15 -7.60 -14.99
N GLU A 84 -3.84 -7.99 -13.76
CA GLU A 84 -3.72 -7.07 -12.65
C GLU A 84 -2.26 -6.74 -12.40
N ILE A 85 -1.97 -5.47 -12.22
CA ILE A 85 -0.63 -4.93 -11.98
C ILE A 85 -0.65 -4.18 -10.65
N THR A 86 0.29 -4.47 -9.75
CA THR A 86 0.50 -3.69 -8.52
C THR A 86 1.88 -3.05 -8.58
N LEU A 87 1.93 -1.72 -8.69
CA LEU A 87 3.19 -0.97 -8.70
C LEU A 87 3.93 -1.14 -7.35
N MET A 88 5.26 -1.27 -7.40
CA MET A 88 6.09 -1.46 -6.22
C MET A 88 7.07 -0.31 -6.00
N GLU A 89 7.82 0.08 -7.02
CA GLU A 89 8.75 1.19 -6.93
C GLU A 89 9.14 1.68 -8.33
N PRO A 90 9.43 2.98 -8.49
CA PRO A 90 10.03 3.49 -9.71
C PRO A 90 11.49 3.02 -9.82
N ALA A 91 11.90 2.66 -11.03
CA ALA A 91 13.28 2.40 -11.40
C ALA A 91 14.00 3.72 -11.76
N PRO A 92 15.34 3.77 -11.69
CA PRO A 92 16.11 4.99 -11.94
C PRO A 92 15.93 5.61 -13.33
N ASP A 93 15.47 4.82 -14.30
CA ASP A 93 15.26 5.22 -15.70
C ASP A 93 13.81 5.63 -16.00
N GLY A 94 12.99 5.82 -14.97
CA GLY A 94 11.58 6.22 -15.10
C GLY A 94 10.62 5.07 -15.40
N ARG A 95 11.11 3.83 -15.50
CA ARG A 95 10.26 2.64 -15.54
C ARG A 95 9.74 2.29 -14.15
N TRP A 96 8.84 1.32 -14.07
CA TRP A 96 8.26 0.87 -12.81
C TRP A 96 8.41 -0.63 -12.63
N ARG A 97 8.84 -1.02 -11.44
CA ARG A 97 8.78 -2.42 -11.02
C ARG A 97 7.39 -2.71 -10.47
N ALA A 98 6.78 -3.81 -10.89
CA ALA A 98 5.42 -4.16 -10.51
C ALA A 98 5.22 -5.68 -10.35
N MET A 99 4.31 -6.07 -9.48
CA MET A 99 3.80 -7.45 -9.44
C MET A 99 2.68 -7.60 -10.46
N ALA A 100 2.65 -8.72 -11.16
CA ALA A 100 1.60 -9.02 -12.14
C ALA A 100 0.83 -10.29 -11.79
N LYS A 101 -0.48 -10.27 -12.03
CA LYS A 101 -1.36 -11.44 -11.93
C LYS A 101 -2.20 -11.56 -13.20
N PRO A 102 -2.02 -12.61 -14.03
CA PRO A 102 -1.04 -13.70 -13.93
C PRO A 102 0.33 -13.35 -14.55
N LEU A 103 1.40 -13.33 -13.73
CA LEU A 103 2.78 -13.05 -14.18
C LEU A 103 3.27 -13.99 -15.29
N ARG A 104 3.08 -15.31 -15.12
CA ARG A 104 3.59 -16.34 -16.04
C ARG A 104 3.11 -16.18 -17.48
N LYS A 105 1.99 -15.48 -17.67
CA LYS A 105 1.42 -15.32 -19.00
C LYS A 105 2.05 -14.14 -19.75
N LEU A 106 2.59 -13.14 -19.05
CA LEU A 106 3.20 -11.95 -19.64
C LEU A 106 4.52 -12.25 -20.33
N LYS A 107 4.84 -11.47 -21.36
CA LYS A 107 6.11 -11.51 -22.08
C LYS A 107 6.65 -10.11 -22.27
N ALA A 108 7.97 -9.99 -22.37
CA ALA A 108 8.60 -8.73 -22.77
C ALA A 108 8.12 -8.32 -24.18
N GLY A 109 7.94 -7.01 -24.39
CA GLY A 109 7.36 -6.40 -25.59
C GLY A 109 5.83 -6.41 -25.63
N GLU A 110 5.13 -7.03 -24.65
CA GLU A 110 3.67 -6.95 -24.61
C GLU A 110 3.20 -5.60 -24.09
N ARG A 111 2.19 -5.03 -24.76
CA ARG A 111 1.47 -3.84 -24.31
C ARG A 111 0.26 -4.22 -23.45
N ILE A 112 0.09 -3.50 -22.35
CA ILE A 112 -1.04 -3.59 -21.44
C ILE A 112 -1.77 -2.25 -21.46
N ASP A 113 -3.04 -2.26 -21.85
CA ASP A 113 -3.89 -1.08 -21.85
C ASP A 113 -4.73 -1.04 -20.56
N PHE A 114 -4.60 0.04 -19.81
CA PHE A 114 -5.35 0.29 -18.57
C PHE A 114 -6.54 1.25 -18.81
N ALA A 115 -6.38 2.18 -19.75
CA ALA A 115 -7.42 3.07 -20.27
C ALA A 115 -7.06 3.49 -21.72
N PRO A 116 -7.95 4.14 -22.48
CA PRO A 116 -7.68 4.55 -23.87
C PRO A 116 -6.41 5.38 -24.05
N ASP A 117 -6.07 6.18 -23.06
CA ASP A 117 -4.93 7.11 -23.01
C ASP A 117 -3.82 6.66 -22.05
N PHE A 118 -3.95 5.49 -21.41
CA PHE A 118 -3.02 5.03 -20.38
C PHE A 118 -2.67 3.55 -20.57
N SER A 119 -1.41 3.30 -20.91
CA SER A 119 -0.89 1.97 -21.21
C SER A 119 0.56 1.82 -20.78
N ALA A 120 1.01 0.58 -20.60
CA ALA A 120 2.41 0.28 -20.37
C ALA A 120 2.91 -0.86 -21.24
N GLU A 121 4.18 -0.81 -21.61
CA GLU A 121 4.91 -1.91 -22.23
C GLU A 121 5.68 -2.70 -21.18
N VAL A 122 5.61 -4.04 -21.26
CA VAL A 122 6.43 -4.93 -20.45
C VAL A 122 7.84 -4.93 -21.04
N THR A 123 8.77 -4.22 -20.41
CA THR A 123 10.17 -4.14 -20.88
C THR A 123 11.00 -5.32 -20.41
N ASP A 124 10.69 -5.88 -19.24
CA ASP A 124 11.37 -7.05 -18.69
C ASP A 124 10.42 -7.87 -17.79
N ARG A 125 10.69 -9.17 -17.67
CA ARG A 125 9.95 -10.08 -16.80
C ARG A 125 10.92 -10.90 -15.94
N GLY A 126 10.95 -10.55 -14.66
CA GLY A 126 11.66 -11.31 -13.64
C GLY A 126 10.94 -12.60 -13.24
N ALA A 127 11.46 -13.24 -12.18
CA ALA A 127 10.86 -14.44 -11.60
C ALA A 127 9.54 -14.15 -10.87
N GLU A 128 9.45 -13.00 -10.20
CA GLU A 128 8.33 -12.61 -9.34
C GLU A 128 7.68 -11.26 -9.73
N ASP A 129 8.26 -10.54 -10.68
CA ASP A 129 7.86 -9.19 -11.06
C ASP A 129 8.04 -8.91 -12.56
N VAL A 130 7.59 -7.72 -12.96
CA VAL A 130 7.78 -7.14 -14.29
C VAL A 130 8.29 -5.72 -14.18
N THR A 131 9.01 -5.28 -15.21
CA THR A 131 9.38 -3.87 -15.39
C THR A 131 8.53 -3.26 -16.50
N LEU A 132 7.82 -2.20 -16.18
CA LEU A 132 6.85 -1.53 -17.05
C LEU A 132 7.36 -0.15 -17.48
N ALA A 133 7.27 0.14 -18.77
CA ALA A 133 7.44 1.49 -19.31
C ALA A 133 6.06 2.07 -19.63
N PHE A 134 5.64 3.12 -18.92
CA PHE A 134 4.38 3.79 -19.16
C PHE A 134 4.47 4.76 -20.35
N ASN A 135 3.34 5.00 -21.01
CA ASN A 135 3.24 5.95 -22.12
C ASN A 135 3.29 7.43 -21.70
N CYS A 136 3.28 7.72 -20.40
CA CYS A 136 3.37 9.06 -19.82
C CYS A 136 4.19 9.05 -18.53
N THR A 137 4.67 10.22 -18.12
CA THR A 137 5.53 10.42 -16.94
C THR A 137 5.12 11.69 -16.19
N GLY A 138 5.64 11.87 -14.96
CA GLY A 138 5.40 13.06 -14.13
C GLY A 138 3.91 13.26 -13.80
N ASP A 139 3.44 14.50 -13.82
CA ASP A 139 2.07 14.87 -13.42
C ASP A 139 1.00 14.15 -14.26
N ALA A 140 1.28 13.88 -15.55
CA ALA A 140 0.36 13.15 -16.41
C ALA A 140 0.19 11.69 -15.97
N PHE A 141 1.29 11.06 -15.53
CA PHE A 141 1.25 9.71 -14.96
C PHE A 141 0.50 9.70 -13.64
N ASP A 142 0.77 10.66 -12.75
CA ASP A 142 0.11 10.73 -11.44
C ASP A 142 -1.40 10.96 -11.59
N ALA A 143 -1.82 11.82 -12.51
CA ALA A 143 -3.23 12.06 -12.82
C ALA A 143 -3.90 10.82 -13.41
N ALA A 144 -3.23 10.12 -14.33
CA ALA A 144 -3.74 8.87 -14.88
C ALA A 144 -3.89 7.79 -13.80
N LEU A 145 -2.86 7.63 -12.96
CA LEU A 145 -2.86 6.66 -11.86
C LEU A 145 -3.97 6.95 -10.84
N ALA A 146 -4.18 8.22 -10.47
CA ALA A 146 -5.27 8.61 -9.57
C ALA A 146 -6.66 8.30 -10.16
N ARG A 147 -6.79 8.34 -11.49
CA ARG A 147 -8.05 8.07 -12.19
C ARG A 147 -8.35 6.59 -12.38
N VAL A 148 -7.33 5.79 -12.72
CA VAL A 148 -7.52 4.38 -13.11
C VAL A 148 -7.11 3.38 -12.02
N GLY A 149 -6.31 3.83 -11.06
CA GLY A 149 -5.78 3.01 -10.00
C GLY A 149 -6.77 2.75 -8.88
N ALA A 150 -6.59 1.63 -8.20
CA ALA A 150 -7.27 1.27 -6.98
C ALA A 150 -6.30 1.17 -5.80
N MET A 151 -6.80 1.38 -4.59
CA MET A 151 -6.01 1.23 -3.37
C MET A 151 -5.55 -0.22 -3.21
N PRO A 152 -4.25 -0.49 -3.02
CA PRO A 152 -3.75 -1.84 -2.77
C PRO A 152 -4.07 -2.30 -1.34
N LEU A 153 -5.32 -2.72 -1.12
CA LEU A 153 -5.75 -3.24 0.18
C LEU A 153 -5.02 -4.54 0.55
N PRO A 154 -4.68 -4.75 1.84
CA PRO A 154 -4.15 -6.02 2.31
C PRO A 154 -5.07 -7.20 1.96
N PRO A 155 -4.52 -8.41 1.74
CA PRO A 155 -5.31 -9.58 1.33
C PRO A 155 -6.50 -9.89 2.24
N TYR A 156 -6.33 -9.72 3.55
CA TYR A 156 -7.40 -9.99 4.53
C TYR A 156 -8.58 -9.01 4.43
N ILE A 157 -8.35 -7.77 3.99
CA ILE A 157 -9.42 -6.80 3.72
C ILE A 157 -10.03 -7.07 2.34
N ALA A 158 -9.17 -7.24 1.33
CA ALA A 158 -9.58 -7.43 -0.06
C ALA A 158 -10.40 -8.72 -0.28
N ALA A 159 -10.18 -9.76 0.56
CA ALA A 159 -10.98 -10.98 0.54
C ALA A 159 -12.41 -10.79 1.06
N ARG A 160 -12.65 -9.74 1.85
CA ARG A 160 -13.94 -9.48 2.51
C ARG A 160 -14.76 -8.41 1.82
N ARG A 161 -14.11 -7.43 1.20
CA ARG A 161 -14.78 -6.36 0.43
C ARG A 161 -13.89 -5.81 -0.69
N PRO A 162 -14.49 -5.27 -1.78
CA PRO A 162 -13.75 -4.48 -2.75
C PRO A 162 -13.25 -3.16 -2.14
N ALA A 163 -12.23 -2.58 -2.76
CA ALA A 163 -11.77 -1.24 -2.45
C ALA A 163 -12.77 -0.19 -2.91
N ASP A 164 -12.95 0.88 -2.13
CA ASP A 164 -13.82 2.00 -2.43
C ASP A 164 -13.15 3.35 -2.17
N HIS A 165 -13.87 4.44 -2.46
CA HIS A 165 -13.35 5.79 -2.31
C HIS A 165 -12.96 6.13 -0.87
N GLN A 166 -13.60 5.52 0.14
CA GLN A 166 -13.27 5.78 1.54
C GLN A 166 -11.88 5.22 1.89
N ASP A 167 -11.40 4.21 1.18
CA ASP A 167 -10.05 3.66 1.37
C ASP A 167 -8.93 4.64 1.02
N LEU A 168 -9.21 5.64 0.18
CA LEU A 168 -8.26 6.72 -0.11
C LEU A 168 -7.85 7.48 1.16
N ASP A 169 -8.79 7.60 2.12
CA ASP A 169 -8.57 8.25 3.42
C ASP A 169 -8.24 7.24 4.52
N ASP A 170 -8.92 6.09 4.55
CA ASP A 170 -8.76 5.08 5.59
C ASP A 170 -7.38 4.42 5.56
N TYR A 171 -6.81 4.25 4.36
CA TYR A 171 -5.51 3.62 4.16
C TYR A 171 -4.33 4.61 4.19
N GLN A 172 -4.50 5.74 4.88
CA GLN A 172 -3.43 6.72 5.13
C GLN A 172 -3.11 6.79 6.61
N SER A 173 -1.84 6.96 6.97
CA SER A 173 -1.48 7.36 8.34
C SER A 173 -1.80 8.85 8.53
N VAL A 174 -1.94 9.31 9.78
CA VAL A 174 -2.09 10.77 10.05
C VAL A 174 -0.81 11.56 9.75
N TRP A 175 0.30 10.87 9.46
CA TRP A 175 1.59 11.43 9.09
C TRP A 175 1.92 11.27 7.60
N ALA A 176 0.97 10.79 6.80
CA ALA A 176 1.15 10.53 5.38
C ALA A 176 1.50 11.82 4.60
N ALA A 177 2.74 11.90 4.13
CA ALA A 177 3.28 13.06 3.42
C ALA A 177 3.98 12.68 2.10
N ARG A 178 4.67 11.53 2.06
CA ARG A 178 5.48 11.11 0.92
C ARG A 178 4.75 10.06 0.08
N ALA A 179 4.46 10.37 -1.18
CA ALA A 179 3.80 9.43 -2.08
C ALA A 179 4.63 8.15 -2.28
N GLY A 180 3.99 6.99 -2.14
CA GLY A 180 4.59 5.69 -2.40
C GLY A 180 3.53 4.59 -2.48
N PRO A 181 3.77 3.48 -3.20
CA PRO A 181 2.78 2.41 -3.37
C PRO A 181 2.62 1.50 -2.14
N TRP A 182 3.62 1.49 -1.25
CA TRP A 182 3.61 0.71 -0.01
C TRP A 182 4.30 1.49 1.10
N PRO A 183 3.91 1.30 2.38
CA PRO A 183 4.73 1.74 3.50
C PRO A 183 6.17 1.21 3.34
N PRO A 184 7.19 2.01 3.69
CA PRO A 184 8.58 1.65 3.44
C PRO A 184 8.92 0.40 4.25
N ARG A 185 9.71 -0.51 3.66
CA ARG A 185 10.23 -1.66 4.42
C ARG A 185 11.00 -1.14 5.64
N PRO A 186 10.91 -1.79 6.81
CA PRO A 186 11.49 -1.29 8.07
C PRO A 186 13.00 -0.97 7.99
N HIS A 187 13.73 -1.60 7.06
CA HIS A 187 15.16 -1.40 6.83
C HIS A 187 15.52 -0.08 6.09
N ARG A 188 14.54 0.65 5.54
CA ARG A 188 14.69 2.00 4.95
C ARG A 188 14.05 3.07 5.83
N CYS A 189 14.21 2.98 7.16
CA CYS A 189 13.96 4.14 8.02
C CYS A 189 15.00 5.22 7.70
N ILE A 190 14.61 6.19 6.88
CA ILE A 190 15.37 7.43 6.70
C ILE A 190 15.34 8.13 8.06
N SER A 191 16.50 8.14 8.72
CA SER A 191 16.81 8.99 9.87
C SER A 191 16.27 10.41 9.63
N MET A 192 15.32 10.86 10.46
CA MET A 192 14.94 12.27 10.52
C MET A 192 15.03 12.80 11.95
N ARG A 193 16.25 13.23 12.31
CA ARG A 193 16.46 14.29 13.31
C ARG A 193 15.81 15.57 12.78
N ARG A 194 14.51 15.77 13.01
CA ARG A 194 13.75 17.05 12.98
C ARG A 194 12.29 16.73 12.68
N CYS A 195 11.50 16.43 13.71
CA CYS A 195 10.04 16.57 13.60
C CYS A 195 9.39 17.07 14.90
N TRP A 196 10.19 17.38 15.94
CA TRP A 196 9.67 17.83 17.23
C TRP A 196 9.69 19.35 17.44
N GLN A 197 10.34 20.12 16.56
CA GLN A 197 10.39 21.59 16.70
C GLN A 197 9.19 22.31 16.08
N SER A 198 8.36 21.64 15.29
CA SER A 198 7.21 22.24 14.60
C SER A 198 5.86 21.75 15.11
N CYS A 199 5.80 21.01 16.23
CA CYS A 199 4.55 20.65 16.85
C CYS A 199 4.09 21.81 17.75
N PRO A 200 3.10 22.64 17.34
CA PRO A 200 2.55 23.62 18.27
C PRO A 200 1.92 22.87 19.43
N ARG A 201 2.28 23.26 20.66
CA ARG A 201 1.75 22.75 21.93
C ARG A 201 0.21 22.84 22.08
N ARG A 202 -0.54 23.20 21.04
CA ARG A 202 -1.98 23.50 21.02
C ARG A 202 -2.84 22.51 20.21
N ALA A 203 -2.28 21.44 19.64
CA ALA A 203 -3.08 20.47 18.88
C ALA A 203 -3.71 19.35 19.74
N TRP A 204 -3.55 19.40 21.06
CA TRP A 204 -3.92 18.31 21.98
C TRP A 204 -4.57 18.85 23.26
N ALA A 205 -5.51 19.78 23.10
CA ALA A 205 -6.52 20.12 24.11
C ALA A 205 -7.89 19.65 23.59
#